data_AF-A0A847J8J6-F1
#
_entry.id   AF-A0A847J8J6-F1
#
_cell.length_a   1.000
_cell.length_b   1.000
_cell.length_c   1.000
_cell.angle_alpha   90.00
_cell.angle_beta   90.00
_cell.angle_gamma   90.00
#
_symmetry.space_group_name_H-M   'P 1'
#
loop_
_entity.id
_entity.type
_entity.pdbx_description
1 polymer ?
#
loop_
_entity_poly.entity_id
_entity_poly.type
_entity_poly.pdbx_seq_one_letter_code
_entity_poly.pdbx_strand_id
1 'polypeptide(L)'
;PVEEIRRTVSFFGSTAGEGGWRIAIVDSADELNVNSANALLKILEEPPPRSLFLVIAHSPGRLLPTIRSRCRRLDLAPLHPHAIAAALGRLEIAGEPRAFAEAAELADGSLRRAMTLIATDGAGLMRALEAIVGRAPDLDPRAAHAFADRVAAKGAEEAFDVAVDFLGEVATRAARRALETRGLAQAAAFAEAHDEIVRIVARSDALNLDRKATILAALRTLAEAARN
;
A
#
# COMPACT_ATOMS: atom_id res chain seq x y z
N PRO A 1 -12.88 -10.30 -14.50
CA PRO A 1 -12.03 -9.59 -15.48
C PRO A 1 -12.59 -9.51 -16.92
N VAL A 2 -12.67 -10.61 -17.70
CA VAL A 2 -13.14 -10.53 -19.12
C VAL A 2 -14.61 -10.12 -19.21
N GLU A 3 -15.44 -10.68 -18.32
CA GLU A 3 -16.88 -10.42 -18.32
C GLU A 3 -17.23 -8.99 -17.88
N GLU A 4 -16.43 -8.39 -17.00
CA GLU A 4 -16.59 -7.00 -16.57
C GLU A 4 -16.27 -6.02 -17.69
N ILE A 5 -15.22 -6.28 -18.49
CA ILE A 5 -14.91 -5.45 -19.65
C ILE A 5 -15.94 -5.63 -20.77
N ARG A 6 -16.50 -6.84 -20.94
CA ARG A 6 -17.63 -7.04 -21.86
C ARG A 6 -18.88 -6.27 -21.43
N ARG A 7 -19.14 -6.14 -20.12
CA ARG A 7 -20.18 -5.25 -19.59
C ARG A 7 -19.88 -3.78 -19.86
N THR A 8 -18.62 -3.36 -19.82
CA THR A 8 -18.22 -2.01 -20.23
C THR A 8 -18.49 -1.79 -21.72
N VAL A 9 -18.16 -2.76 -22.58
CA VAL A 9 -18.47 -2.69 -24.02
C VAL A 9 -19.97 -2.57 -24.28
N SER A 10 -20.80 -3.35 -23.58
CA SER A 10 -22.27 -3.27 -23.75
C SER A 10 -22.85 -1.95 -23.23
N PHE A 11 -22.30 -1.40 -22.15
CA PHE A 11 -22.65 -0.06 -21.65
C PHE A 11 -22.39 1.02 -22.71
N PHE A 12 -21.26 0.95 -23.41
CA PHE A 12 -20.91 1.87 -24.48
C PHE A 12 -21.59 1.58 -25.84
N GLY A 13 -22.23 0.41 -26.01
CA GLY A 13 -23.07 0.09 -27.17
C GLY A 13 -24.49 0.65 -27.07
N SER A 14 -24.91 1.06 -25.87
CA SER A 14 -26.22 1.67 -25.64
C SER A 14 -26.20 3.19 -25.80
N THR A 15 -27.27 3.75 -26.36
CA THR A 15 -27.46 5.20 -26.46
C THR A 15 -27.48 5.79 -25.05
N ALA A 16 -26.64 6.79 -24.76
CA ALA A 16 -26.72 7.51 -23.49
C ALA A 16 -28.13 8.09 -23.37
N GLY A 17 -28.89 7.69 -22.33
CA GLY A 17 -30.32 7.99 -22.20
C GLY A 17 -30.69 9.49 -22.33
N GLU A 18 -29.72 10.39 -22.14
CA GLU A 18 -29.92 11.85 -22.21
C GLU A 18 -28.86 12.58 -23.07
N GLY A 19 -28.09 11.86 -23.90
CA GLY A 19 -27.06 12.48 -24.75
C GLY A 19 -25.83 13.04 -24.01
N GLY A 20 -25.63 12.71 -22.73
CA GLY A 20 -24.46 13.13 -21.96
C GLY A 20 -23.13 12.44 -22.33
N TRP A 21 -22.08 12.75 -21.57
CA TRP A 21 -20.82 12.00 -21.63
C TRP A 21 -20.96 10.63 -20.96
N ARG A 22 -20.33 9.61 -21.52
CA ARG A 22 -20.18 8.28 -20.93
C ARG A 22 -18.77 8.14 -20.42
N ILE A 23 -18.62 8.01 -19.10
CA ILE A 23 -17.31 7.96 -18.44
C ILE A 23 -17.11 6.54 -17.89
N ALA A 24 -15.96 5.94 -18.18
CA ALA A 24 -15.56 4.66 -17.59
C ALA A 24 -14.21 4.79 -16.88
N ILE A 25 -14.15 4.28 -15.66
CA ILE A 25 -12.92 4.11 -14.89
C ILE A 25 -12.51 2.65 -15.03
N VAL A 26 -11.32 2.42 -15.57
CA VAL A 26 -10.70 1.10 -15.65
C VAL A 26 -9.58 1.09 -14.63
N ASP A 27 -9.86 0.50 -13.48
CA ASP A 27 -8.88 0.37 -12.40
C ASP A 27 -7.94 -0.82 -12.64
N SER A 28 -6.68 -0.70 -12.22
CA SER A 28 -5.63 -1.72 -12.41
C SER A 28 -5.54 -2.28 -13.83
N ALA A 29 -5.49 -1.41 -14.84
CA ALA A 29 -5.45 -1.83 -16.25
C ALA A 29 -4.22 -2.68 -16.61
N ASP A 30 -3.14 -2.59 -15.83
CA ASP A 30 -1.92 -3.40 -15.94
C ASP A 30 -2.06 -4.85 -15.44
N GLU A 31 -3.19 -5.19 -14.82
CA GLU A 31 -3.54 -6.55 -14.39
C GLU A 31 -4.52 -7.25 -15.34
N LEU A 32 -4.96 -6.55 -16.39
CA LEU A 32 -5.85 -7.13 -17.38
C LEU A 32 -5.17 -8.30 -18.09
N ASN A 33 -5.89 -9.42 -18.20
CA ASN A 33 -5.48 -10.49 -19.09
C ASN A 33 -5.53 -10.03 -20.57
N VAL A 34 -4.84 -10.78 -21.43
CA VAL A 34 -4.68 -10.43 -22.86
C VAL A 34 -6.03 -10.18 -23.56
N ASN A 35 -7.03 -11.02 -23.32
CA ASN A 35 -8.35 -10.88 -23.94
C ASN A 35 -9.05 -9.58 -23.52
N SER A 36 -8.96 -9.25 -22.23
CA SER A 36 -9.52 -8.04 -21.62
C SER A 36 -8.84 -6.78 -22.15
N ALA A 37 -7.51 -6.79 -22.21
CA ALA A 37 -6.72 -5.68 -22.73
C ALA A 37 -7.01 -5.42 -24.22
N ASN A 38 -7.15 -6.47 -25.03
CA ASN A 38 -7.52 -6.35 -26.44
C ASN A 38 -8.95 -5.84 -26.65
N ALA A 39 -9.89 -6.20 -25.78
CA ALA A 39 -11.25 -5.66 -25.83
C ALA A 39 -11.27 -4.15 -25.49
N LEU A 40 -10.53 -3.73 -24.46
CA LEU A 40 -10.34 -2.32 -24.14
C LEU A 40 -9.68 -1.57 -25.30
N LEU A 41 -8.66 -2.15 -25.93
CA LEU A 41 -7.96 -1.56 -27.06
C LEU A 41 -8.90 -1.22 -28.22
N LYS A 42 -9.81 -2.13 -28.58
CA LYS A 42 -10.80 -1.90 -29.65
C LYS A 42 -11.67 -0.67 -29.37
N ILE A 43 -12.06 -0.46 -28.11
CA ILE A 43 -12.87 0.71 -27.73
C ILE A 43 -12.02 1.99 -27.71
N LEU A 44 -10.77 1.91 -27.27
CA LEU A 44 -9.87 3.07 -27.27
C LEU A 44 -9.44 3.49 -28.69
N GLU A 45 -9.43 2.56 -29.65
CA GLU A 45 -9.17 2.82 -31.07
C GLU A 45 -10.31 3.58 -31.74
N GLU A 46 -11.54 3.18 -31.47
CA GLU A 46 -12.74 3.78 -32.04
C GLU A 46 -13.71 4.18 -30.92
N PRO A 47 -13.36 5.20 -30.11
CA PRO A 47 -14.16 5.57 -28.95
C PRO A 47 -15.53 6.08 -29.40
N PRO A 48 -16.61 5.59 -28.78
CA PRO A 48 -17.95 6.10 -29.06
C PRO A 48 -18.04 7.62 -28.84
N PRO A 49 -18.93 8.34 -29.54
CA PRO A 49 -19.07 9.78 -29.36
C PRO A 49 -19.40 10.12 -27.90
N ARG A 50 -18.80 11.19 -27.39
CA ARG A 50 -18.94 11.64 -25.99
C ARG A 50 -18.57 10.53 -24.99
N SER A 51 -17.44 9.85 -25.20
CA SER A 51 -16.88 8.90 -24.22
C SER A 51 -15.58 9.42 -23.62
N LEU A 52 -15.38 9.14 -22.33
CA LEU A 52 -14.14 9.43 -21.60
C LEU A 52 -13.71 8.17 -20.84
N PHE A 53 -12.45 7.79 -20.99
CA PHE A 53 -11.85 6.65 -20.30
C PHE A 53 -10.79 7.15 -19.33
N LEU A 54 -10.93 6.77 -18.06
CA LEU A 54 -9.93 6.98 -17.02
C LEU A 54 -9.27 5.64 -16.74
N VAL A 55 -8.12 5.42 -17.35
CA VAL A 55 -7.36 4.16 -17.25
C VAL A 55 -6.29 4.32 -16.19
N ILE A 56 -6.44 3.61 -15.07
CA ILE A 56 -5.52 3.64 -13.94
C ILE A 56 -4.57 2.44 -14.07
N ALA A 57 -3.27 2.67 -13.84
CA ALA A 57 -2.29 1.61 -13.83
C ALA A 57 -1.22 1.86 -12.77
N HIS A 58 -0.90 0.82 -12.00
CA HIS A 58 0.12 0.87 -10.95
C HIS A 58 1.52 0.69 -11.54
N SER A 59 1.63 -0.17 -12.56
CA SER A 59 2.87 -0.41 -13.31
C SER A 59 2.66 -0.09 -14.80
N PRO A 60 2.82 1.18 -15.23
CA PRO A 60 2.63 1.56 -16.63
C PRO A 60 3.48 0.76 -17.63
N GLY A 61 4.63 0.21 -17.21
CA GLY A 61 5.48 -0.66 -18.03
C GLY A 61 4.85 -2.02 -18.37
N ARG A 62 3.88 -2.49 -17.59
CA ARG A 62 3.14 -3.74 -17.82
C ARG A 62 1.95 -3.57 -18.77
N LEU A 63 1.51 -2.33 -19.02
CA LEU A 63 0.47 -2.04 -20.00
C LEU A 63 0.96 -2.33 -21.42
N LEU A 64 0.06 -2.84 -22.26
CA LEU A 64 0.33 -2.98 -23.68
C LEU A 64 0.72 -1.62 -24.28
N PRO A 65 1.83 -1.53 -25.05
CA PRO A 65 2.24 -0.29 -25.70
C PRO A 65 1.13 0.33 -26.57
N THR A 66 0.25 -0.49 -27.13
CA THR A 66 -0.90 -0.10 -27.94
C THR A 66 -2.00 0.61 -27.15
N ILE A 67 -2.21 0.27 -25.89
CA ILE A 67 -3.12 1.02 -25.00
C ILE A 67 -2.48 2.35 -24.64
N ARG A 68 -1.19 2.33 -24.27
CA ARG A 68 -0.45 3.55 -23.87
C ARG A 68 -0.41 4.60 -24.96
N SER A 69 -0.22 4.22 -26.22
CA SER A 69 -0.16 5.17 -27.34
C SER A 69 -1.50 5.88 -27.61
N ARG A 70 -2.61 5.36 -27.09
CA ARG A 70 -3.97 5.89 -27.25
C ARG A 70 -4.49 6.65 -26.03
N CYS A 71 -3.70 6.68 -24.96
CA CYS A 71 -4.04 7.39 -23.73
C CYS A 71 -3.17 8.64 -23.56
N ARG A 72 -3.74 9.71 -23.03
CA ARG A 72 -2.94 10.82 -22.50
C ARG A 72 -2.41 10.41 -21.13
N ARG A 73 -1.09 10.35 -20.99
CA ARG A 73 -0.45 10.05 -19.70
C ARG A 73 -0.63 11.23 -18.74
N LEU A 74 -1.15 10.93 -17.55
CA LEU A 74 -1.17 11.82 -16.40
C LEU A 74 -0.48 11.09 -15.25
N ASP A 75 0.69 11.58 -14.85
CA ASP A 75 1.43 11.02 -13.72
C ASP A 75 0.94 11.64 -12.41
N LEU A 76 0.51 10.80 -11.47
CA LEU A 76 0.14 11.22 -10.13
C LEU A 76 1.38 11.10 -9.23
N ALA A 77 2.05 12.23 -9.00
CA ALA A 77 3.21 12.28 -8.12
C ALA A 77 2.79 12.19 -6.64
N PRO A 78 3.65 11.63 -5.76
CA PRO A 78 3.45 11.66 -4.32
C PRO A 78 3.27 13.11 -3.82
N LEU A 79 2.36 13.30 -2.86
CA LEU A 79 2.13 14.62 -2.27
C LEU A 79 3.26 14.99 -1.30
N HIS A 80 3.62 16.27 -1.25
CA HIS A 80 4.54 16.76 -0.22
C HIS A 80 3.87 16.69 1.17
N PRO A 81 4.59 16.35 2.27
CA PRO A 81 4.01 16.27 3.61
C PRO A 81 3.16 17.49 4.02
N HIS A 82 3.65 18.71 3.78
CA HIS A 82 2.87 19.94 4.00
C HIS A 82 1.51 19.97 3.30
N ALA A 83 1.40 19.46 2.06
CA ALA A 83 0.14 19.41 1.33
C ALA A 83 -0.82 18.38 1.94
N ILE A 84 -0.31 17.24 2.41
CA ILE A 84 -1.09 16.23 3.13
C ILE A 84 -1.63 16.79 4.43
N ALA A 85 -0.78 17.39 5.27
CA ALA A 85 -1.20 17.95 6.55
C ALA A 85 -2.26 19.06 6.38
N ALA A 86 -2.10 19.93 5.37
CA ALA A 86 -3.10 20.92 5.02
C ALA A 86 -4.42 20.31 4.53
N ALA A 87 -4.36 19.23 3.73
CA ALA A 87 -5.54 18.52 3.26
C ALA A 87 -6.30 17.83 4.39
N LEU A 88 -5.60 17.18 5.34
CA LEU A 88 -6.21 16.58 6.53
C LEU A 88 -7.00 17.61 7.34
N GLY A 89 -6.43 18.80 7.56
CA GLY A 89 -7.12 19.88 8.26
C GLY A 89 -8.35 20.42 7.51
N ARG A 90 -8.30 20.48 6.17
CA ARG A 90 -9.45 20.92 5.35
C ARG A 90 -10.57 19.89 5.26
N LEU A 91 -10.24 18.61 5.38
CA LEU A 91 -11.20 17.51 5.36
C LEU A 91 -11.84 17.27 6.73
N GLU A 92 -11.55 18.11 7.72
CA GLU A 92 -12.09 18.03 9.09
C GLU A 92 -11.88 16.65 9.73
N ILE A 93 -10.76 15.99 9.40
CA ILE A 93 -10.36 14.73 10.03
C ILE A 93 -10.11 14.99 11.51
N ALA A 94 -10.61 14.11 12.37
CA ALA A 94 -10.37 14.22 13.81
C ALA A 94 -8.87 14.07 14.11
N GLY A 95 -8.24 15.13 14.62
CA GLY A 95 -6.84 15.13 14.99
C GLY A 95 -6.28 16.54 15.21
N GLU A 96 -5.14 16.62 15.88
CA GLU A 96 -4.44 17.88 16.12
C GLU A 96 -3.42 18.17 15.00
N PRO A 97 -3.04 19.44 14.77
CA PRO A 97 -2.05 19.80 13.75
C PRO A 97 -0.73 19.03 13.85
N ARG A 98 -0.29 18.69 15.08
CA ARG A 98 0.89 17.86 15.30
C ARG A 98 0.70 16.44 14.77
N ALA A 99 -0.45 15.82 15.04
CA ALA A 99 -0.76 14.49 14.55
C ALA A 99 -0.82 14.46 13.01
N PHE A 100 -1.37 15.50 12.38
CA PHE A 100 -1.37 15.62 10.92
C PHE A 100 0.03 15.73 10.33
N ALA A 101 0.92 16.48 10.97
CA ALA A 101 2.31 16.57 10.54
C ALA A 101 3.02 15.20 10.66
N GLU A 102 2.88 14.52 11.80
CA GLU A 102 3.49 13.19 12.01
C GLU A 102 2.94 12.16 11.00
N ALA A 103 1.61 12.13 10.78
CA ALA A 103 1.00 11.25 9.79
C ALA A 103 1.43 11.57 8.36
N ALA A 104 1.57 12.86 8.01
CA ALA A 104 1.99 13.27 6.68
C ALA A 104 3.42 12.84 6.33
N GLU A 105 4.35 12.89 7.30
CA GLU A 105 5.72 12.39 7.13
C GLU A 105 5.75 10.86 6.94
N LEU A 106 4.86 10.13 7.62
CA LEU A 106 4.77 8.66 7.55
C LEU A 106 3.93 8.15 6.36
N ALA A 107 3.26 9.05 5.64
CA ALA A 107 2.27 8.69 4.62
C ALA A 107 2.84 8.40 3.23
N ASP A 108 4.14 8.63 3.01
CA ASP A 108 4.82 8.45 1.73
C ASP A 108 4.07 9.10 0.54
N GLY A 109 3.58 10.32 0.76
CA GLY A 109 2.84 11.06 -0.26
C GLY A 109 1.38 10.64 -0.48
N SER A 110 0.85 9.67 0.26
CA SER A 110 -0.53 9.19 0.16
C SER A 110 -1.44 9.80 1.21
N LEU A 111 -2.37 10.67 0.80
CA LEU A 111 -3.38 11.24 1.70
C LEU A 111 -4.24 10.15 2.38
N ARG A 112 -4.60 9.10 1.65
CA ARG A 112 -5.36 7.97 2.20
C ARG A 112 -4.59 7.29 3.33
N ARG A 113 -3.30 7.02 3.10
CA ARG A 113 -2.44 6.43 4.14
C ARG A 113 -2.36 7.35 5.36
N ALA A 114 -2.20 8.65 5.16
CA ALA A 114 -2.19 9.61 6.26
C ALA A 114 -3.49 9.57 7.10
N MET A 115 -4.65 9.45 6.45
CA MET A 115 -5.94 9.30 7.14
C MET A 115 -5.99 8.01 7.97
N THR A 116 -5.53 6.88 7.41
CA THR A 116 -5.44 5.60 8.14
C THR A 116 -4.48 5.68 9.32
N LEU A 117 -3.35 6.38 9.18
CA LEU A 117 -2.40 6.61 10.27
C LEU A 117 -3.01 7.47 11.39
N ILE A 118 -3.85 8.46 11.08
CA ILE A 118 -4.56 9.20 12.12
C ILE A 118 -5.57 8.32 12.85
N ALA A 119 -6.37 7.55 12.10
CA ALA A 119 -7.40 6.67 12.67
C ALA A 119 -6.83 5.58 13.59
N THR A 120 -5.61 5.13 13.34
CA THR A 120 -4.97 4.00 14.05
C THR A 120 -3.94 4.42 15.09
N ASP A 121 -3.73 5.72 15.33
CA ASP A 121 -2.54 6.24 16.04
C ASP A 121 -1.25 5.63 15.47
N GLY A 122 -1.15 5.63 14.13
CA GLY A 122 -0.02 5.09 13.38
C GLY A 122 1.31 5.71 13.79
N ALA A 123 1.35 7.00 14.14
CA ALA A 123 2.56 7.61 14.69
C ALA A 123 2.98 6.96 16.03
N GLY A 124 2.02 6.66 16.91
CA GLY A 124 2.27 5.90 18.13
C GLY A 124 2.69 4.46 17.88
N LEU A 125 2.10 3.79 16.88
CA LEU A 125 2.50 2.44 16.45
C LEU A 125 3.95 2.42 15.93
N MET A 126 4.32 3.35 15.05
CA MET A 126 5.68 3.46 14.54
C MET A 126 6.69 3.69 15.68
N ARG A 127 6.41 4.63 16.59
CA ARG A 127 7.28 4.87 17.76
C ARG A 127 7.46 3.64 18.64
N ALA A 128 6.36 2.90 18.90
CA ALA A 128 6.41 1.68 19.70
C ALA A 128 7.24 0.60 19.01
N LEU A 129 7.05 0.42 17.69
CA LEU A 129 7.82 -0.53 16.90
C LEU A 129 9.31 -0.17 16.88
N GLU A 130 9.66 1.10 16.60
CA GLU A 130 11.04 1.59 16.60
C GLU A 130 11.73 1.41 17.96
N ALA A 131 11.01 1.63 19.06
CA ALA A 131 11.53 1.38 20.41
C ALA A 131 11.84 -0.11 20.66
N ILE A 132 11.04 -1.02 20.10
CA ILE A 132 11.27 -2.47 20.19
C ILE A 132 12.47 -2.86 19.32
N VAL A 133 12.45 -2.53 18.03
CA VAL A 133 13.49 -2.95 17.09
C VAL A 133 14.83 -2.26 17.33
N GLY A 134 14.83 -1.09 17.96
CA GLY A 134 16.05 -0.38 18.37
C GLY A 134 16.90 -1.14 19.40
N ARG A 135 16.33 -2.18 20.04
CA ARG A 135 17.02 -3.09 20.97
C ARG A 135 17.46 -4.40 20.31
N ALA A 136 17.23 -4.58 19.02
CA ALA A 136 17.64 -5.80 18.32
C ALA A 136 19.17 -6.02 18.44
N PRO A 137 19.62 -7.28 18.62
CA PRO A 137 18.84 -8.52 18.54
C PRO A 137 18.11 -8.92 19.84
N ASP A 138 18.33 -8.20 20.94
CA ASP A 138 17.78 -8.51 22.27
C ASP A 138 16.50 -7.71 22.52
N LEU A 139 15.45 -8.08 21.79
CA LEU A 139 14.13 -7.46 21.93
C LEU A 139 13.60 -7.60 23.35
N ASP A 140 12.95 -6.55 23.84
CA ASP A 140 12.21 -6.62 25.11
C ASP A 140 10.94 -7.45 24.92
N PRO A 141 10.82 -8.64 25.54
CA PRO A 141 9.65 -9.49 25.34
C PRO A 141 8.37 -8.82 25.81
N ARG A 142 8.42 -8.02 26.89
CA ARG A 142 7.23 -7.35 27.41
C ARG A 142 6.72 -6.30 26.43
N ALA A 143 7.62 -5.50 25.86
CA ALA A 143 7.25 -4.50 24.87
C ALA A 143 6.73 -5.15 23.58
N ALA A 144 7.38 -6.23 23.10
CA ALA A 144 6.94 -6.97 21.91
C ALA A 144 5.54 -7.58 22.09
N HIS A 145 5.28 -8.23 23.23
CA HIS A 145 3.95 -8.76 23.54
C HIS A 145 2.89 -7.67 23.68
N ALA A 146 3.20 -6.56 24.36
CA ALA A 146 2.28 -5.44 24.50
C ALA A 146 1.91 -4.80 23.15
N PHE A 147 2.89 -4.64 22.26
CA PHE A 147 2.66 -4.15 20.89
C PHE A 147 1.79 -5.13 20.09
N ALA A 148 2.11 -6.42 20.12
CA ALA A 148 1.34 -7.46 19.44
C ALA A 148 -0.10 -7.55 19.96
N ASP A 149 -0.31 -7.44 21.28
CA ASP A 149 -1.66 -7.39 21.88
C ASP A 149 -2.45 -6.17 21.43
N ARG A 150 -1.81 -4.99 21.35
CA ARG A 150 -2.45 -3.75 20.90
C ARG A 150 -2.98 -3.88 19.47
N VAL A 151 -2.17 -4.40 18.55
CA VAL A 151 -2.54 -4.47 17.13
C VAL A 151 -3.37 -5.71 16.78
N ALA A 152 -3.36 -6.75 17.62
CA ALA A 152 -4.21 -7.93 17.47
C ALA A 152 -5.55 -7.82 18.20
N ALA A 153 -5.82 -6.70 18.87
CA ALA A 153 -7.07 -6.49 19.60
C ALA A 153 -8.30 -6.57 18.67
N LYS A 154 -9.44 -6.98 19.22
CA LYS A 154 -10.71 -7.01 18.48
C LYS A 154 -11.07 -5.58 18.02
N GLY A 155 -11.29 -5.39 16.72
CA GLY A 155 -11.57 -4.07 16.14
C GLY A 155 -10.32 -3.29 15.70
N ALA A 156 -9.12 -3.89 15.82
CA ALA A 156 -7.84 -3.28 15.44
C ALA A 156 -7.34 -3.75 14.06
N GLU A 157 -8.24 -4.18 13.17
CA GLU A 157 -7.92 -4.65 11.80
C GLU A 157 -7.01 -3.67 11.05
N GLU A 158 -7.40 -2.40 10.95
CA GLU A 158 -6.58 -1.39 10.25
C GLU A 158 -5.24 -1.13 10.95
N ALA A 159 -5.20 -1.21 12.29
CA ALA A 159 -3.95 -1.04 13.03
C ALA A 159 -3.00 -2.23 12.85
N PHE A 160 -3.54 -3.44 12.67
CA PHE A 160 -2.77 -4.62 12.31
C PHE A 160 -2.14 -4.45 10.93
N ASP A 161 -2.92 -4.02 9.93
CA ASP A 161 -2.42 -3.79 8.57
C ASP A 161 -1.31 -2.72 8.56
N VAL A 162 -1.52 -1.60 9.27
CA VAL A 162 -0.49 -0.56 9.44
C VAL A 162 0.77 -1.10 10.12
N ALA A 163 0.63 -1.95 11.14
CA ALA A 163 1.77 -2.54 11.84
C ALA A 163 2.57 -3.50 10.94
N VAL A 164 1.89 -4.27 10.09
CA VAL A 164 2.53 -5.13 9.08
C VAL A 164 3.33 -4.30 8.07
N ASP A 165 2.72 -3.24 7.52
CA ASP A 165 3.40 -2.35 6.58
C ASP A 165 4.67 -1.76 7.21
N PHE A 166 4.56 -1.29 8.46
CA PHE A 166 5.70 -0.75 9.20
C PHE A 166 6.80 -1.78 9.48
N LEU A 167 6.47 -3.04 9.74
CA LEU A 167 7.46 -4.11 9.89
C LEU A 167 8.28 -4.29 8.60
N GLY A 168 7.62 -4.28 7.44
CA GLY A 168 8.29 -4.34 6.13
C GLY A 168 9.17 -3.10 5.85
N GLU A 169 8.68 -1.91 6.20
CA GLU A 169 9.44 -0.67 6.05
C GLU A 169 10.68 -0.64 6.95
N VAL A 170 10.55 -1.09 8.19
CA VAL A 170 11.66 -1.21 9.14
C VAL A 170 12.71 -2.20 8.61
N ALA A 171 12.30 -3.35 8.09
CA ALA A 171 13.20 -4.33 7.48
C ALA A 171 13.99 -3.71 6.32
N THR A 172 13.27 -3.02 5.41
CA THR A 172 13.87 -2.35 4.24
C THR A 172 14.85 -1.26 4.65
N ARG A 173 14.47 -0.44 5.64
CA ARG A 173 15.33 0.64 6.17
C ARG A 173 16.58 0.07 6.85
N ALA A 174 16.43 -1.02 7.60
CA ALA A 174 17.54 -1.73 8.23
C ALA A 174 18.50 -2.31 7.18
N ALA A 175 17.99 -2.93 6.10
CA ALA A 175 18.79 -3.45 5.00
C ALA A 175 19.64 -2.34 4.33
N ARG A 176 19.04 -1.19 4.01
CA ARG A 176 19.75 -0.04 3.42
C ARG A 176 20.85 0.48 4.35
N ARG A 177 20.54 0.67 5.64
CA ARG A 177 21.52 1.13 6.63
C ARG A 177 22.65 0.12 6.84
N ALA A 178 22.33 -1.16 6.84
CA ALA A 178 23.32 -2.23 6.96
C ALA A 178 24.29 -2.23 5.79
N LEU A 179 23.83 -1.95 4.57
CA LEU A 179 24.71 -1.85 3.39
C LEU A 179 25.79 -0.77 3.57
N GLU A 180 25.41 0.36 4.19
CA GLU A 180 26.32 1.48 4.45
C GLU A 180 27.26 1.24 5.64
N THR A 181 26.82 0.51 6.67
CA THR A 181 27.51 0.49 7.99
C THR A 181 28.04 -0.88 8.42
N ARG A 182 27.52 -1.98 7.86
CA ARG A 182 27.77 -3.36 8.29
C ARG A 182 28.14 -4.30 7.13
N GLY A 183 27.90 -3.89 5.88
CA GLY A 183 28.25 -4.64 4.67
C GLY A 183 27.10 -5.47 4.09
N LEU A 184 27.39 -6.13 2.97
CA LEU A 184 26.40 -6.80 2.13
C LEU A 184 25.69 -7.97 2.83
N ALA A 185 26.40 -8.75 3.66
CA ALA A 185 25.84 -9.92 4.33
C ALA A 185 24.70 -9.53 5.30
N GLN A 186 24.93 -8.50 6.13
CA GLN A 186 23.89 -7.96 7.02
C GLN A 186 22.73 -7.35 6.25
N ALA A 187 23.02 -6.61 5.17
CA ALA A 187 21.98 -6.05 4.32
C ALA A 187 21.09 -7.15 3.70
N ALA A 188 21.70 -8.25 3.25
CA ALA A 188 20.99 -9.41 2.72
C ALA A 188 20.13 -10.07 3.79
N ALA A 189 20.64 -10.24 5.02
CA ALA A 189 19.85 -10.81 6.12
C ALA A 189 18.57 -10.00 6.42
N PHE A 190 18.63 -8.67 6.40
CA PHE A 190 17.44 -7.84 6.56
C PHE A 190 16.51 -7.86 5.34
N ALA A 191 17.03 -8.00 4.12
CA ALA A 191 16.21 -8.19 2.93
C ALA A 191 15.47 -9.55 2.94
N GLU A 192 16.14 -10.62 3.37
CA GLU A 192 15.52 -11.92 3.57
C GLU A 192 14.47 -11.89 4.68
N ALA A 193 14.73 -11.14 5.76
CA ALA A 193 13.75 -10.90 6.82
C ALA A 193 12.50 -10.20 6.30
N HIS A 194 12.64 -9.19 5.44
CA HIS A 194 11.50 -8.56 4.77
C HIS A 194 10.65 -9.61 4.02
N ASP A 195 11.27 -10.43 3.18
CA ASP A 195 10.57 -11.44 2.39
C ASP A 195 9.88 -12.49 3.25
N GLU A 196 10.51 -12.88 4.36
CA GLU A 196 9.91 -13.82 5.31
C GLU A 196 8.73 -13.18 6.07
N ILE A 197 8.81 -11.90 6.45
CA ILE A 197 7.68 -11.18 7.05
C ILE A 197 6.48 -11.15 6.10
N VAL A 198 6.69 -10.79 4.83
CA VAL A 198 5.64 -10.79 3.80
C VAL A 198 5.00 -12.18 3.69
N ARG A 199 5.82 -13.24 3.73
CA ARG A 199 5.35 -14.63 3.67
C ARG A 199 4.56 -15.05 4.92
N ILE A 200 5.03 -14.66 6.10
CA ILE A 200 4.36 -14.94 7.38
C ILE A 200 2.97 -14.31 7.38
N VAL A 201 2.85 -13.04 6.96
CA VAL A 201 1.56 -12.35 6.92
C VAL A 201 0.64 -12.98 5.88
N ALA A 202 1.11 -13.20 4.64
CA ALA A 202 0.27 -13.82 3.60
C ALA A 202 -0.26 -15.20 4.02
N ARG A 203 0.54 -16.00 4.72
CA ARG A 203 0.10 -17.29 5.29
C ARG A 203 -0.88 -17.11 6.44
N SER A 204 -0.65 -16.13 7.31
CA SER A 204 -1.55 -15.79 8.41
C SER A 204 -2.95 -15.47 7.88
N ASP A 205 -3.05 -14.66 6.84
CA ASP A 205 -4.33 -14.29 6.24
C ASP A 205 -4.98 -15.48 5.53
N ALA A 206 -4.22 -16.22 4.73
CA ALA A 206 -4.74 -17.37 3.98
C ALA A 206 -5.25 -18.51 4.88
N LEU A 207 -4.64 -18.69 6.06
CA LEU A 207 -4.97 -19.76 7.01
C LEU A 207 -5.75 -19.25 8.23
N ASN A 208 -6.13 -17.97 8.26
CA ASN A 208 -6.79 -17.31 9.37
C ASN A 208 -6.09 -17.55 10.73
N LEU A 209 -4.77 -17.39 10.74
CA LEU A 209 -3.94 -17.59 11.94
C LEU A 209 -4.07 -16.41 12.91
N ASP A 210 -3.63 -16.64 14.14
CA ASP A 210 -3.64 -15.64 15.21
C ASP A 210 -2.74 -14.44 14.89
N ARG A 211 -3.33 -13.24 14.82
CA ARG A 211 -2.64 -11.98 14.51
C ARG A 211 -1.50 -11.67 15.46
N LYS A 212 -1.67 -11.96 16.76
CA LYS A 212 -0.63 -11.70 17.76
C LYS A 212 0.60 -12.56 17.49
N ALA A 213 0.41 -13.86 17.24
CA ALA A 213 1.47 -14.78 16.87
C ALA A 213 2.21 -14.33 15.59
N THR A 214 1.48 -13.82 14.60
CA THR A 214 2.03 -13.28 13.35
C THR A 214 2.96 -12.10 13.60
N ILE A 215 2.55 -11.11 14.40
CA ILE A 215 3.39 -9.95 14.75
C ILE A 215 4.64 -10.38 15.54
N LEU A 216 4.49 -11.30 16.50
CA LEU A 216 5.63 -11.79 17.27
C LEU A 216 6.63 -12.57 16.41
N ALA A 217 6.13 -13.35 15.44
CA ALA A 217 6.98 -14.05 14.48
C ALA A 217 7.76 -13.06 13.62
N ALA A 218 7.10 -12.02 13.08
CA ALA A 218 7.74 -10.98 12.29
C ALA A 218 8.82 -10.20 13.08
N LEU A 219 8.54 -9.83 14.32
CA LEU A 219 9.52 -9.19 15.21
C LEU A 219 10.72 -10.08 15.47
N ARG A 220 10.50 -11.39 15.69
CA ARG A 220 11.59 -12.35 15.87
C ARG A 220 12.45 -12.46 14.61
N THR A 221 11.84 -12.49 13.43
CA THR A 221 12.56 -12.51 12.14
C THR A 221 13.47 -11.28 11.99
N LEU A 222 13.02 -10.08 12.37
CA LEU A 222 13.87 -8.88 12.40
C LEU A 222 15.04 -9.00 13.39
N ALA A 223 14.78 -9.56 14.58
CA ALA A 223 15.81 -9.74 15.60
C ALA A 223 16.88 -10.76 15.19
N GLU A 224 16.47 -11.83 14.52
CA GLU A 224 17.39 -12.85 13.97
C GLU A 224 18.27 -12.24 12.88
N ALA A 225 17.71 -11.44 11.97
CA ALA A 225 18.50 -10.71 10.98
C ALA A 225 19.54 -9.80 11.64
N ALA A 226 19.23 -9.13 12.75
CA ALA A 226 20.18 -8.28 13.46
C ALA A 226 21.35 -9.04 14.15
N ARG A 227 21.31 -10.38 14.23
CA ARG A 227 22.41 -11.19 14.80
C ARG A 227 23.50 -11.55 13.79
N ASN A 228 23.17 -11.57 12.50
CA ASN A 228 24.01 -12.11 11.43
C ASN A 228 25.15 -11.16 11.02
#